data_AF-A0AAV0MXC0-F1
#
_entry.id   AF-A0AAV0MXC0-F1
#
_cell.length_a   1.000
_cell.length_b   1.000
_cell.length_c   1.000
_cell.angle_alpha   90.00
_cell.angle_beta   90.00
_cell.angle_gamma   90.00
#
_symmetry.space_group_name_H-M   'P 1'
#
loop_
_entity.id
_entity.type
_entity.pdbx_description
1 polymer ?
#
loop_
_entity_poly.entity_id
_entity_poly.type
_entity_poly.pdbx_seq_one_letter_code
_entity_poly.pdbx_strand_id
1 'polypeptide(L)'
;MFNAVILEANTTYTTVFPQMIKTIETIQGDGGPGTIFEIAFIDSVTAELMTLETKVDVVDPSNLTAKYTMTDSDDQVVVSELKFEKDGAKGCICKLTNQYVKKAEGIHSGAERVLRVNKKLFEYLSANPDICA
;
A
#
# COMPACT_ATOMS: atom_id res chain seq x y z
N MET A 1 2.65 -12.45 5.80
CA MET A 1 2.53 -11.50 4.65
C MET A 1 1.32 -10.58 4.78
N PHE A 2 0.08 -11.07 4.91
CA PHE A 2 -1.09 -10.18 5.09
C PHE A 2 -0.90 -9.20 6.25
N ASN A 3 -0.56 -9.68 7.45
CA ASN A 3 -0.32 -8.83 8.61
C ASN A 3 0.77 -7.77 8.33
N ALA A 4 1.96 -8.18 7.88
CA ALA A 4 3.05 -7.27 7.55
C ALA A 4 2.64 -6.15 6.57
N VAL A 5 1.90 -6.49 5.51
CA VAL A 5 1.56 -5.55 4.42
C VAL A 5 0.33 -4.69 4.74
N ILE A 6 -0.62 -5.21 5.52
CA ILE A 6 -1.92 -4.58 5.76
C ILE A 6 -2.03 -4.04 7.18
N LEU A 7 -1.78 -4.87 8.19
CA LEU A 7 -1.98 -4.51 9.60
C LEU A 7 -0.78 -3.78 10.20
N GLU A 8 0.43 -4.10 9.73
CA GLU A 8 1.71 -3.55 10.20
C GLU A 8 2.37 -2.69 9.12
N ALA A 9 1.56 -2.13 8.21
CA ALA A 9 2.05 -1.44 7.02
C ALA A 9 3.06 -0.33 7.35
N ASN A 10 2.76 0.52 8.34
CA ASN A 10 3.68 1.61 8.69
C ASN A 10 5.08 1.08 9.05
N THR A 11 5.17 0.17 10.01
CA THR A 11 6.45 -0.41 10.45
C THR A 11 7.16 -1.16 9.32
N THR A 12 6.42 -2.01 8.59
CA THR A 12 6.99 -2.81 7.50
C THR A 12 7.56 -1.94 6.39
N TYR A 13 6.78 -0.97 5.90
CA TYR A 13 7.22 -0.17 4.76
C TYR A 13 8.34 0.80 5.12
N THR A 14 8.30 1.43 6.30
CA THR A 14 9.36 2.34 6.75
C THR A 14 10.66 1.61 7.08
N THR A 15 10.59 0.35 7.54
CA THR A 15 11.78 -0.48 7.79
C THR A 15 12.40 -0.99 6.50
N VAL A 16 11.58 -1.48 5.57
CA VAL A 16 12.06 -2.08 4.32
C VAL A 16 12.45 -1.01 3.29
N PHE A 17 11.74 0.13 3.25
CA PHE A 17 11.96 1.19 2.27
C PHE A 17 12.03 2.60 2.90
N PRO A 18 12.93 2.85 3.87
CA PRO A 18 13.06 4.16 4.53
C PRO A 18 13.41 5.30 3.54
N GLN A 19 14.01 4.96 2.40
CA GLN A 19 14.37 5.89 1.34
C GLN A 19 13.21 6.25 0.39
N MET A 20 12.08 5.53 0.45
CA MET A 20 10.91 5.79 -0.41
C MET A 20 9.67 6.18 0.41
N ILE A 21 9.50 5.58 1.59
CA ILE A 21 8.36 5.82 2.49
C ILE A 21 8.87 6.48 3.75
N LYS A 22 8.44 7.72 3.99
CA LYS A 22 8.81 8.47 5.19
C LYS A 22 7.89 8.14 6.36
N THR A 23 6.58 8.16 6.12
CA THR A 23 5.56 7.88 7.13
C THR A 23 4.31 7.24 6.51
N ILE A 24 3.62 6.42 7.30
CA ILE A 24 2.22 6.05 7.09
C ILE A 24 1.51 6.42 8.39
N GLU A 25 0.75 7.50 8.38
CA GLU A 25 0.15 8.08 9.59
C GLU A 25 -1.37 8.02 9.53
N THR A 26 -1.99 7.49 10.59
CA THR A 26 -3.46 7.49 10.71
C THR A 26 -3.94 8.88 11.09
N ILE A 27 -4.75 9.50 10.23
CA ILE A 27 -5.34 10.81 10.45
C ILE A 27 -6.65 10.68 11.23
N GLN A 28 -7.44 9.67 10.90
CA GLN A 28 -8.72 9.39 11.54
C GLN A 28 -9.02 7.89 11.53
N GLY A 29 -9.56 7.35 12.63
CA GLY A 29 -10.00 5.95 12.72
C GLY A 29 -9.06 5.08 13.55
N ASP A 30 -9.25 3.78 13.47
CA ASP A 30 -8.62 2.76 14.31
C ASP A 30 -7.89 1.67 13.52
N GLY A 31 -7.75 1.85 12.19
CA GLY A 31 -7.20 0.86 11.27
C GLY A 31 -8.26 0.01 10.55
N GLY A 32 -9.52 0.05 10.98
CA GLY A 32 -10.64 -0.63 10.33
C GLY A 32 -11.28 0.15 9.17
N PRO A 33 -12.34 -0.39 8.55
CA PRO A 33 -13.11 0.31 7.52
C PRO A 33 -13.55 1.72 7.94
N GLY A 34 -13.33 2.69 7.06
CA GLY A 34 -13.56 4.12 7.33
C GLY A 34 -12.35 4.86 7.89
N THR A 35 -11.28 4.17 8.27
CA THR A 35 -10.01 4.80 8.65
C THR A 35 -9.43 5.57 7.47
N ILE A 36 -8.90 6.75 7.74
CA ILE A 36 -8.15 7.59 6.81
C ILE A 36 -6.72 7.69 7.31
N PHE A 37 -5.77 7.36 6.45
CA PHE A 37 -4.35 7.51 6.72
C PHE A 37 -3.66 8.21 5.55
N GLU A 38 -2.59 8.92 5.84
CA GLU A 38 -1.75 9.57 4.85
C GLU A 38 -0.46 8.78 4.68
N ILE A 39 -0.05 8.56 3.43
CA ILE A 39 1.27 8.02 3.11
C ILE A 39 2.15 9.16 2.59
N ALA A 40 3.29 9.39 3.25
CA ALA A 40 4.29 10.34 2.78
C ALA A 40 5.42 9.62 2.03
N PHE A 41 5.59 9.98 0.77
CA PHE A 41 6.64 9.47 -0.13
C PHE A 41 7.76 10.48 -0.27
N ILE A 42 8.97 9.97 -0.49
CA ILE A 42 10.12 10.75 -0.93
C ILE A 42 10.29 10.51 -2.43
N ASP A 43 10.18 11.56 -3.24
CA ASP A 43 10.46 11.45 -4.68
C ASP A 43 11.95 11.12 -4.88
N SER A 44 12.24 10.00 -5.54
CA SER A 44 13.63 9.58 -5.76
C SER A 44 14.42 10.49 -6.71
N VAL A 45 13.74 11.34 -7.50
CA VAL A 45 14.33 12.25 -8.48
C VAL A 45 14.41 13.67 -7.93
N THR A 46 13.32 14.20 -7.36
CA THR A 46 13.26 15.59 -6.88
C THR A 46 13.59 15.73 -5.39
N ALA A 47 13.63 14.63 -4.64
CA ALA A 47 13.71 14.60 -3.17
C ALA A 47 12.56 15.33 -2.45
N GLU A 48 11.51 15.70 -3.19
CA GLU A 48 10.34 16.34 -2.63
C GLU A 48 9.46 15.32 -1.90
N LEU A 49 8.74 15.84 -0.90
CA LEU A 49 7.80 15.05 -0.14
C LEU A 49 6.42 15.18 -0.79
N MET A 50 5.80 14.04 -1.09
CA MET A 50 4.45 13.97 -1.62
C MET A 50 3.59 13.13 -0.71
N THR A 51 2.31 13.47 -0.62
CA THR A 51 1.36 12.77 0.24
C THR A 51 0.27 12.11 -0.58
N LEU A 52 -0.27 11.01 -0.06
CA LEU A 52 -1.41 10.30 -0.62
C LEU A 52 -2.39 10.01 0.50
N GLU A 53 -3.57 10.60 0.44
CA GLU A 53 -4.65 10.27 1.35
C GLU A 53 -5.24 8.92 0.96
N THR A 54 -5.38 8.01 1.92
CA THR A 54 -5.88 6.67 1.69
C THR A 54 -6.96 6.34 2.71
N LYS A 55 -8.13 5.97 2.22
CA LYS A 55 -9.25 5.49 3.03
C LYS A 55 -9.33 3.97 2.98
N VAL A 56 -9.47 3.34 4.14
CA VAL A 56 -9.76 1.91 4.27
C VAL A 56 -11.22 1.65 3.91
N ASP A 57 -11.48 0.91 2.84
CA ASP A 57 -12.82 0.46 2.48
C ASP A 57 -13.15 -0.90 3.10
N VAL A 58 -12.17 -1.82 3.08
CA VAL A 58 -12.29 -3.18 3.61
C VAL A 58 -10.96 -3.60 4.20
N VAL A 59 -10.99 -4.21 5.39
CA VAL A 59 -9.91 -5.06 5.91
C VAL A 59 -10.58 -6.30 6.45
N ASP A 60 -10.27 -7.45 5.86
CA ASP A 60 -10.85 -8.73 6.24
C ASP A 60 -9.73 -9.77 6.40
N PRO A 61 -9.19 -9.92 7.62
CA PRO A 61 -8.16 -10.90 7.91
C PRO A 61 -8.64 -12.36 7.73
N SER A 62 -9.96 -12.61 7.79
CA SER A 62 -10.51 -13.97 7.64
C SER A 62 -10.48 -14.40 6.17
N ASN A 63 -10.72 -13.48 5.25
CA ASN A 63 -10.64 -13.72 3.81
C ASN A 63 -9.32 -13.28 3.19
N LEU A 64 -8.39 -12.74 4.00
CA LEU A 64 -7.10 -12.21 3.57
C LEU A 64 -7.24 -11.17 2.45
N THR A 65 -8.21 -10.27 2.60
CA THR A 65 -8.48 -9.20 1.64
C THR A 65 -8.41 -7.83 2.29
N ALA A 66 -7.97 -6.84 1.51
CA ALA A 66 -8.02 -5.44 1.89
C ALA A 66 -8.39 -4.59 0.67
N LYS A 67 -9.12 -3.52 0.88
CA LYS A 67 -9.54 -2.59 -0.16
C LYS A 67 -9.38 -1.16 0.33
N TYR A 68 -8.85 -0.32 -0.53
CA TYR A 68 -8.54 1.07 -0.25
C TYR A 68 -9.00 1.99 -1.38
N THR A 69 -9.39 3.20 -1.02
CA THR A 69 -9.57 4.31 -1.95
C THR A 69 -8.45 5.31 -1.69
N MET A 70 -7.64 5.57 -2.70
CA MET A 70 -6.49 6.48 -2.64
C MET A 70 -6.78 7.71 -3.47
N THR A 71 -6.48 8.89 -2.90
CA THR A 71 -6.61 10.19 -3.55
C THR A 71 -5.29 10.95 -3.44
N ASP A 72 -4.75 11.40 -4.56
CA ASP A 72 -3.55 12.25 -4.59
C ASP A 72 -3.87 13.74 -4.78
N SER A 73 -2.84 14.57 -4.82
CA SER A 73 -2.93 16.03 -4.95
C SER A 73 -3.57 16.52 -6.25
N ASP A 74 -3.63 15.68 -7.28
CA ASP A 74 -4.24 16.00 -8.58
C ASP A 74 -5.70 15.50 -8.66
N ASP A 75 -6.31 15.18 -7.51
CA ASP A 75 -7.62 14.56 -7.37
C ASP A 75 -7.74 13.23 -8.16
N GLN A 76 -6.64 12.53 -8.43
CA GLN A 76 -6.74 11.20 -9.01
C GLN A 76 -7.23 10.23 -7.94
N VAL A 77 -8.29 9.49 -8.27
CA VAL A 77 -8.92 8.54 -7.36
C VAL A 77 -8.72 7.13 -7.88
N VAL A 78 -8.09 6.29 -7.07
CA VAL A 78 -7.86 4.87 -7.38
C VAL A 78 -8.42 4.00 -6.28
N VAL A 79 -9.22 3.01 -6.66
CA VAL A 79 -9.69 1.97 -5.76
C VAL A 79 -8.80 0.74 -5.95
N SER A 80 -8.08 0.36 -4.90
CA SER A 80 -7.13 -0.76 -4.89
C SER A 80 -7.64 -1.89 -4.02
N GLU A 81 -7.68 -3.10 -4.56
CA GLU A 81 -8.01 -4.33 -3.82
C GLU A 81 -6.79 -5.25 -3.80
N LEU A 82 -6.45 -5.74 -2.61
CA LEU A 82 -5.42 -6.73 -2.37
C LEU A 82 -6.08 -8.00 -1.85
N LYS A 83 -5.75 -9.13 -2.48
CA LYS A 83 -6.19 -10.46 -2.05
C LYS A 83 -5.01 -11.40 -1.95
N PHE A 84 -4.84 -12.00 -0.78
CA PHE A 84 -3.73 -12.90 -0.50
C PHE A 84 -4.22 -14.36 -0.48
N GLU A 85 -3.48 -15.23 -1.16
CA GLU A 85 -3.79 -16.64 -1.30
C GLU A 85 -2.52 -17.47 -1.02
N LYS A 86 -2.67 -18.67 -0.46
CA LYS A 86 -1.54 -19.60 -0.27
C LYS A 86 -1.12 -20.18 -1.62
N ASP A 87 0.17 -20.17 -1.93
CA ASP A 87 0.74 -20.87 -3.09
C ASP A 87 1.30 -22.24 -2.68
N GLY A 88 0.44 -23.11 -2.15
CA GLY A 88 0.85 -24.43 -1.66
C GLY A 88 2.06 -24.37 -0.72
N ALA A 89 3.15 -25.06 -1.09
CA ALA A 89 4.42 -25.06 -0.34
C ALA A 89 5.38 -23.92 -0.72
N LYS A 90 5.04 -23.08 -1.70
CA LYS A 90 5.92 -22.06 -2.29
C LYS A 90 5.77 -20.66 -1.71
N GLY A 91 4.76 -20.43 -0.85
CA GLY A 91 4.59 -19.17 -0.12
C GLY A 91 3.21 -18.53 -0.31
N CYS A 92 3.19 -17.25 -0.65
CA CYS A 92 1.98 -16.42 -0.71
C CYS A 92 1.88 -15.72 -2.08
N ILE A 93 0.69 -15.77 -2.69
CA ILE A 93 0.34 -14.95 -3.85
C ILE A 93 -0.45 -13.75 -3.36
N CYS A 94 -0.04 -12.54 -3.74
CA CYS A 94 -0.86 -11.34 -3.57
C CYS A 94 -1.38 -10.88 -4.94
N LYS A 95 -2.70 -10.90 -5.13
CA LYS A 95 -3.38 -10.30 -6.28
C LYS A 95 -3.71 -8.85 -5.94
N LEU A 96 -3.22 -7.93 -6.77
CA LEU A 96 -3.50 -6.50 -6.66
C LEU A 96 -4.33 -6.05 -7.86
N THR A 97 -5.53 -5.54 -7.60
CA THR A 97 -6.46 -5.02 -8.60
C THR A 97 -6.65 -3.53 -8.37
N ASN A 98 -6.50 -2.72 -9.43
CA ASN A 98 -6.71 -1.27 -9.36
C ASN A 98 -7.78 -0.82 -10.34
N GLN A 99 -8.69 -0.01 -9.85
CA GLN A 99 -9.70 0.67 -10.63
C GLN A 99 -9.47 2.18 -10.55
N TYR A 100 -9.12 2.79 -11.68
CA TYR A 100 -8.96 4.24 -11.79
C TYR A 100 -10.35 4.87 -11.97
N VAL A 101 -10.83 5.55 -10.95
CA VAL A 101 -12.15 6.23 -10.95
C VAL A 101 -12.05 7.59 -11.60
N LYS A 102 -10.99 8.34 -11.27
CA LYS A 102 -10.59 9.58 -11.95
C LYS A 102 -9.10 9.48 -12.22
N LYS A 103 -8.69 9.68 -13.48
CA LYS A 103 -7.29 9.58 -13.90
C LYS A 103 -6.78 10.98 -14.24
N ALA A 104 -5.64 11.37 -13.66
CA ALA A 104 -4.97 12.60 -14.07
C ALA A 104 -4.34 12.42 -15.47
N GLU A 105 -4.17 13.50 -16.22
CA GLU A 105 -3.50 13.47 -17.55
C GLU A 105 -1.96 13.40 -17.44
N GLY A 106 -1.41 13.29 -16.22
CA GLY A 106 0.02 13.26 -15.91
C GLY A 106 0.65 11.86 -15.81
N ILE A 107 1.98 11.82 -15.83
CA ILE A 107 2.78 10.59 -16.01
C ILE A 107 3.07 9.85 -14.68
N HIS A 108 2.91 10.47 -13.51
CA HIS A 108 3.36 9.91 -12.22
C HIS A 108 2.41 10.18 -11.04
N SER A 109 1.20 9.61 -11.10
CA SER A 109 0.24 9.69 -9.99
C SER A 109 0.75 9.02 -8.70
N GLY A 110 0.25 9.46 -7.55
CA GLY A 110 0.61 8.87 -6.25
C GLY A 110 0.28 7.37 -6.17
N ALA A 111 -0.84 6.98 -6.79
CA ALA A 111 -1.24 5.57 -6.89
C ALA A 111 -0.20 4.70 -7.62
N GLU A 112 0.34 5.15 -8.76
CA GLU A 112 1.37 4.38 -9.48
C GLU A 112 2.66 4.20 -8.67
N ARG A 113 2.99 5.17 -7.81
CA ARG A 113 4.12 5.03 -6.88
C ARG A 113 3.84 3.97 -5.81
N VAL A 114 2.64 3.95 -5.22
CA VAL A 114 2.21 2.87 -4.30
C VAL A 114 2.35 1.51 -4.98
N LEU A 115 1.95 1.38 -6.25
CA LEU A 115 2.10 0.11 -6.99
C LEU A 115 3.56 -0.31 -7.11
N ARG A 116 4.46 0.63 -7.38
CA ARG A 116 5.90 0.36 -7.49
C ARG A 116 6.48 -0.08 -6.16
N VAL A 117 6.10 0.59 -5.07
CA VAL A 117 6.54 0.24 -3.71
C VAL A 117 6.00 -1.14 -3.32
N ASN A 118 4.72 -1.42 -3.59
CA ASN A 118 4.11 -2.72 -3.33
C ASN A 118 4.81 -3.85 -4.09
N LYS A 119 5.13 -3.66 -5.37
CA LYS A 119 5.89 -4.66 -6.15
C LYS A 119 7.24 -4.96 -5.51
N LYS A 120 8.01 -3.93 -5.18
CA LYS A 120 9.31 -4.09 -4.49
C LYS A 120 9.14 -4.75 -3.13
N LEU A 121 8.08 -4.42 -2.39
CA LEU A 121 7.80 -5.01 -1.08
C LEU A 121 7.55 -6.51 -1.21
N PHE A 122 6.70 -6.92 -2.14
CA PHE A 122 6.37 -8.33 -2.33
C PHE A 122 7.60 -9.14 -2.77
N GLU A 123 8.45 -8.59 -3.64
CA GLU A 123 9.75 -9.21 -3.99
C GLU A 123 10.64 -9.36 -2.75
N TYR A 124 10.77 -8.31 -1.94
CA TYR A 124 11.58 -8.33 -0.73
C TYR A 124 11.06 -9.34 0.30
N LEU A 125 9.76 -9.33 0.61
CA LEU A 125 9.16 -10.26 1.56
C LEU A 125 9.19 -11.71 1.08
N SER A 126 9.15 -11.94 -0.24
CA SER A 126 9.31 -13.29 -0.81
C SER A 126 10.74 -13.82 -0.64
N ALA A 127 11.74 -12.93 -0.67
CA ALA A 127 13.14 -13.28 -0.42
C ALA A 127 13.49 -13.40 1.08
N ASN A 128 12.68 -12.80 1.96
CA ASN A 128 12.91 -12.74 3.42
C ASN A 128 11.65 -13.24 4.18
N PRO A 129 11.36 -14.56 4.10
CA PRO A 129 10.12 -15.12 4.64
C PRO A 129 10.00 -15.04 6.18
N ASP A 130 11.11 -14.88 6.89
CA ASP A 130 11.23 -14.69 8.33
C ASP A 130 10.62 -13.36 8.82
N ILE A 131 10.60 -12.33 7.98
CA ILE A 131 9.97 -11.03 8.27
C ILE A 131 8.44 -11.16 8.33
N CYS A 132 7.90 -12.19 7.68
CA CYS A 132 6.48 -12.47 7.58
C CYS A 132 6.00 -13.62 8.48
N ALA A 133 6.89 -14.21 9.29
CA ALA A 133 6.68 -15.41 10.08
C ALA A 133 5.84 -15.18 11.34
#